data_AF-A0A348N430-F1
#
_entry.id   AF-A0A348N430-F1
#
_cell.length_a   1.000
_cell.length_b   1.000
_cell.length_c   1.000
_cell.angle_alpha   90.00
_cell.angle_beta   90.00
_cell.angle_gamma   90.00
#
_symmetry.space_group_name_H-M   'P 1'
#
loop_
_entity.id
_entity.type
_entity.pdbx_description
1 polymer ?
#
loop_
_entity_poly.entity_id
_entity_poly.type
_entity_poly.pdbx_seq_one_letter_code
_entity_poly.pdbx_strand_id
1 'polypeptide(L)'
;MSDLIRKIEQNKTVGCIIDAIVMIVMAIIVYVFDVPNPNMILITVLIVFASIYGYSAGIISGSIMILYSMFFFSKNHSFIYYEDTNIHKLIVVIIGVVLSVIFIGHLHDKKESSENELLEINQILKDDNISLEAATTYDSLTGVKNRFAMRREYDSYKNQYLHAMILDVDDFKSVNDNNGHMTGDYVLSSIGNCLT
;
A
#
# COMPACT_ATOMS: atom_id res chain seq x y z
N MET A 1 6.55 18.03 1.32
CA MET A 1 7.44 17.45 2.35
C MET A 1 7.17 15.96 2.55
N SER A 2 5.91 15.55 2.83
CA SER A 2 5.47 14.15 2.99
C SER A 2 5.89 13.22 1.82
N ASP A 3 5.56 13.57 0.58
CA ASP A 3 5.83 12.68 -0.57
C ASP A 3 7.30 12.55 -0.92
N LEU A 4 8.12 13.56 -0.59
CA LEU A 4 9.56 13.52 -0.83
C LEU A 4 10.25 12.59 0.18
N ILE A 5 9.84 12.64 1.45
CA ILE A 5 10.32 11.74 2.51
C ILE A 5 9.88 10.30 2.19
N ARG A 6 8.62 10.10 1.78
CA ARG A 6 8.11 8.79 1.36
C ARG A 6 8.86 8.22 0.14
N LYS A 7 9.25 9.06 -0.82
CA LYS A 7 10.09 8.65 -1.96
C LYS A 7 11.51 8.29 -1.57
N ILE A 8 12.08 8.94 -0.55
CA ILE A 8 13.42 8.61 -0.03
C ILE A 8 13.36 7.31 0.77
N GLU A 9 12.32 7.09 1.59
CA GLU A 9 12.08 5.84 2.30
C GLU A 9 11.81 4.65 1.36
N GLN A 10 11.11 4.89 0.25
CA GLN A 10 10.86 3.89 -0.80
C GLN A 10 12.05 3.65 -1.73
N ASN A 11 13.16 4.37 -1.58
CA ASN A 11 14.33 4.15 -2.40
C ASN A 11 15.09 2.91 -1.90
N LYS A 12 14.77 1.75 -2.49
CA LYS A 12 15.40 0.45 -2.21
C LYS A 12 16.94 0.55 -2.18
N THR A 13 17.55 1.39 -3.02
CA THR A 13 19.01 1.59 -3.04
C THR A 13 19.54 2.29 -1.80
N VAL A 14 18.86 3.35 -1.33
CA VAL A 14 19.25 4.06 -0.10
C VAL A 14 19.07 3.16 1.11
N GLY A 15 17.98 2.39 1.16
CA GLY A 15 17.74 1.39 2.20
C GLY A 15 18.86 0.35 2.30
N CYS A 16 19.32 -0.18 1.16
CA CYS A 16 20.43 -1.13 1.11
C CYS A 16 21.77 -0.53 1.59
N ILE A 17 22.02 0.76 1.33
CA ILE A 17 23.22 1.45 1.83
C ILE A 17 23.16 1.59 3.35
N ILE A 18 22.00 1.99 3.88
CA ILE A 18 21.78 2.11 5.32
C ILE A 18 21.95 0.74 6.00
N ASP A 19 21.37 -0.32 5.43
CA ASP A 19 21.55 -1.70 5.90
C ASP A 19 23.03 -2.07 6.02
N ALA A 20 23.81 -1.88 4.96
CA ALA A 20 25.24 -2.17 4.97
C ALA A 20 25.99 -1.42 6.09
N ILE A 21 25.70 -0.12 6.26
CA ILE A 21 26.32 0.72 7.30
C ILE A 21 25.95 0.19 8.68
N VAL A 22 24.65 -0.04 8.94
CA VAL A 22 24.17 -0.53 10.24
C VAL A 22 24.76 -1.89 10.56
N MET A 23 24.85 -2.78 9.57
CA MET A 23 25.41 -4.12 9.75
C MET A 23 26.91 -4.08 10.08
N ILE A 24 27.68 -3.23 9.41
CA ILE A 24 29.11 -3.04 9.70
C ILE A 24 29.31 -2.43 11.09
N VAL A 25 28.53 -1.40 11.43
CA VAL A 25 28.58 -0.78 12.76
C VAL A 25 28.24 -1.80 13.84
N MET A 26 27.20 -2.62 13.63
CA MET A 26 26.83 -3.64 14.59
C MET A 26 27.90 -4.71 14.73
N ALA A 27 28.54 -5.13 13.64
CA ALA A 27 29.68 -6.05 13.65
C ALA A 27 30.86 -5.51 14.47
N ILE A 28 31.16 -4.21 14.36
CA ILE A 28 32.20 -3.54 15.16
C ILE A 28 31.80 -3.53 16.63
N ILE A 29 30.54 -3.17 16.95
CA ILE A 29 30.06 -3.14 18.33
C ILE A 29 30.20 -4.52 18.98
N VAL A 30 29.66 -5.57 18.35
CA VAL A 30 29.71 -6.91 18.95
C VAL A 30 31.14 -7.44 19.11
N TYR A 31 32.08 -7.00 18.26
CA TYR A 31 33.50 -7.28 18.41
C TYR A 31 34.13 -6.51 19.59
N VAL A 32 33.92 -5.20 19.67
CA VAL A 32 34.52 -4.34 20.72
C VAL A 32 34.04 -4.73 22.12
N PHE A 33 32.79 -5.15 22.24
CA PHE A 33 32.20 -5.58 23.52
C PHE A 33 32.42 -7.08 23.84
N ASP A 34 33.21 -7.79 23.03
CA ASP A 34 33.53 -9.22 23.20
C ASP A 34 32.28 -10.08 23.45
N VAL A 35 31.24 -9.86 22.62
CA VAL A 35 29.97 -10.56 22.77
C VAL A 35 30.19 -12.06 22.49
N PRO A 36 29.82 -12.98 23.42
CA PRO A 36 30.12 -14.41 23.25
C PRO A 36 29.47 -15.06 22.02
N ASN A 37 28.29 -14.58 21.61
CA ASN A 37 27.52 -15.10 20.48
C ASN A 37 27.04 -13.95 19.56
N PRO A 38 27.95 -13.31 18.81
CA PRO A 38 27.65 -12.10 18.04
C PRO A 38 26.62 -12.34 16.92
N ASN A 39 26.60 -13.56 16.37
CA ASN A 39 25.70 -13.94 15.27
C ASN A 39 24.21 -13.87 15.62
N MET A 40 23.85 -14.02 16.91
CA MET A 40 22.45 -13.87 17.36
C MET A 40 21.93 -12.44 17.20
N ILE A 41 22.83 -11.47 17.36
CA ILE A 41 22.51 -10.05 17.20
C ILE A 41 22.49 -9.69 15.71
N LEU A 42 23.52 -10.12 14.98
CA LEU A 42 23.66 -9.83 13.55
C LEU A 42 22.50 -10.41 12.72
N ILE A 43 22.02 -11.62 13.05
CA ILE A 43 20.87 -12.19 12.35
C ILE A 43 19.58 -11.40 12.58
N THR A 44 19.43 -10.75 13.74
CA THR A 44 18.26 -9.91 14.02
C THR A 44 18.28 -8.66 13.13
N VAL A 45 19.45 -8.05 12.93
CA VAL A 45 19.63 -6.92 11.99
C VAL A 45 19.29 -7.37 10.57
N LEU A 46 19.83 -8.51 10.11
CA LEU A 46 19.51 -9.10 8.82
C LEU A 46 18.01 -9.28 8.61
N ILE A 47 17.31 -9.89 9.59
CA ILE A 47 15.87 -10.17 9.51
C ILE A 47 15.09 -8.87 9.34
N VAL A 48 15.42 -7.83 10.11
CA VAL A 48 14.76 -6.53 10.04
C VAL A 48 14.92 -5.91 8.65
N PHE A 49 16.15 -5.78 8.15
CA PHE A 49 16.39 -5.13 6.87
C PHE A 49 15.89 -5.95 5.68
N ALA A 50 16.00 -7.27 5.72
CA ALA A 50 15.40 -8.15 4.71
C ALA A 50 13.86 -8.04 4.70
N SER A 51 13.22 -7.80 5.85
CA SER A 51 11.75 -7.65 5.92
C SER A 51 11.23 -6.31 5.39
N ILE A 52 12.10 -5.29 5.32
CA ILE A 52 11.75 -3.94 4.85
C ILE A 52 12.12 -3.74 3.39
N TYR A 53 13.28 -4.25 2.96
CA TYR A 53 13.84 -4.01 1.62
C TYR A 53 13.98 -5.28 0.77
N GLY A 54 13.54 -6.44 1.28
CA GLY A 54 13.50 -7.70 0.56
C GLY A 54 14.89 -8.33 0.34
N TYR A 55 15.01 -9.07 -0.77
CA TYR A 55 16.20 -9.84 -1.10
C TYR A 55 17.49 -9.01 -1.17
N SER A 56 17.42 -7.79 -1.72
CA SER A 56 18.62 -6.98 -1.94
C SER A 56 19.34 -6.65 -0.62
N ALA A 57 18.62 -6.19 0.39
CA ALA A 57 19.19 -5.95 1.72
C ALA A 57 19.53 -7.25 2.44
N GLY A 58 18.69 -8.30 2.33
CA GLY A 58 18.98 -9.60 2.91
C GLY A 58 20.31 -10.21 2.42
N ILE A 59 20.62 -10.07 1.12
CA ILE A 59 21.88 -10.54 0.53
C ILE A 59 23.08 -9.72 1.04
N ILE A 60 22.93 -8.40 1.14
CA ILE A 60 24.00 -7.51 1.61
C ILE A 60 24.34 -7.80 3.07
N SER A 61 23.35 -7.70 3.96
CA SER A 61 23.51 -8.02 5.39
C SER A 61 23.96 -9.47 5.61
N GLY A 62 23.40 -10.44 4.86
CA GLY A 62 23.82 -11.83 4.89
C GLY A 62 25.27 -12.05 4.50
N SER A 63 25.76 -11.37 3.46
CA SER A 63 27.15 -11.45 3.03
C SER A 63 28.10 -10.89 4.09
N ILE A 64 27.75 -9.74 4.68
CA ILE A 64 28.53 -9.13 5.76
C ILE A 64 28.54 -10.04 7.00
N MET A 65 27.40 -10.63 7.36
CA MET A 65 27.29 -11.57 8.48
C MET A 65 28.15 -12.82 8.29
N ILE A 66 28.15 -13.39 7.07
CA ILE A 66 28.95 -14.57 6.74
C ILE A 66 30.44 -14.23 6.82
N LEU A 67 30.87 -13.10 6.26
CA LEU A 67 32.26 -12.63 6.34
C LEU A 67 32.71 -12.42 7.79
N TYR A 68 31.86 -11.79 8.60
CA TYR A 68 32.13 -11.62 10.03
C TYR A 68 32.19 -12.97 10.76
N SER A 69 31.31 -13.92 10.44
CA SER A 69 31.31 -15.26 11.04
C SER A 69 32.56 -16.05 10.68
N MET A 70 33.06 -15.93 9.45
CA MET A 70 34.33 -16.51 9.02
C MET A 70 35.48 -15.96 9.86
N PHE A 71 35.54 -14.64 10.05
CA PHE A 71 36.54 -13.97 10.89
C PHE A 71 36.44 -14.43 12.36
N PHE A 72 35.25 -14.39 12.95
CA PHE A 72 35.02 -14.68 14.37
C PHE A 72 35.32 -16.14 14.75
N PHE A 73 34.94 -17.10 13.89
CA PHE A 73 35.15 -18.53 14.18
C PHE A 73 36.53 -19.06 13.76
N SER A 74 37.34 -18.23 13.08
CA SER A 74 38.70 -18.59 12.72
C SER A 74 39.65 -18.60 13.91
N LYS A 75 40.78 -19.30 13.75
CA LYS A 75 41.89 -19.24 14.69
C LYS A 75 42.58 -17.88 14.61
N ASN A 76 42.81 -17.25 15.77
CA ASN A 76 43.49 -15.95 15.90
C ASN A 76 42.89 -14.85 15.01
N HIS A 77 41.59 -14.89 14.72
CA HIS A 77 40.94 -13.89 13.87
C HIS A 77 41.56 -13.82 12.45
N SER A 78 42.04 -14.96 11.95
CA SER A 78 42.39 -15.17 10.55
C SER A 78 41.10 -15.30 9.68
N PHE A 79 41.23 -15.78 8.46
CA PHE A 79 40.06 -16.12 7.60
C PHE A 79 40.06 -17.57 7.15
N ILE A 80 41.19 -18.27 7.25
CA ILE A 80 41.43 -19.53 6.53
C ILE A 80 41.47 -20.73 7.49
N TYR A 81 41.92 -20.54 8.72
CA TYR A 81 42.16 -21.64 9.66
C TYR A 81 41.06 -21.74 10.72
N TYR A 82 40.51 -22.94 10.91
CA TYR A 82 39.39 -23.18 11.83
C TYR A 82 39.71 -24.35 12.78
N GLU A 83 39.00 -24.41 13.91
CA GLU A 83 38.91 -25.60 14.75
C GLU A 83 37.76 -26.50 14.28
N ASP A 84 37.85 -27.80 14.55
CA ASP A 84 36.85 -28.80 14.11
C ASP A 84 35.43 -28.46 14.62
N THR A 85 35.30 -27.89 15.81
CA THR A 85 33.98 -27.48 16.33
C THR A 85 33.46 -26.19 15.69
N ASN A 86 34.35 -25.30 15.28
CA ASN A 86 34.00 -23.99 14.73
C ASN A 86 33.58 -24.08 13.25
N ILE A 87 34.08 -25.06 12.49
CA ILE A 87 33.62 -25.28 11.11
C ILE A 87 32.13 -25.67 11.08
N HIS A 88 31.67 -26.50 12.02
CA HIS A 88 30.27 -26.88 12.13
C HIS A 88 29.38 -25.67 12.46
N LYS A 89 29.84 -24.77 13.36
CA LYS A 89 29.13 -23.52 13.65
C LYS A 89 29.00 -22.63 12.41
N LEU A 90 30.07 -22.49 11.64
CA LEU A 90 30.07 -21.68 10.41
C LEU A 90 29.10 -22.24 9.37
N ILE A 91 29.07 -23.57 9.18
CA ILE A 91 28.13 -24.23 8.26
C ILE A 91 26.67 -23.94 8.66
N VAL A 92 26.35 -24.07 9.96
CA VAL A 92 24.99 -23.77 10.48
C VAL A 92 24.60 -22.32 10.22
N VAL A 93 25.53 -21.37 10.41
CA VAL A 93 25.27 -19.95 10.14
C VAL A 93 25.01 -19.70 8.66
N ILE A 94 25.82 -20.25 7.76
CA ILE A 94 25.64 -20.06 6.31
C ILE A 94 24.27 -20.59 5.87
N ILE A 95 23.90 -21.80 6.29
CA ILE A 95 22.59 -22.39 5.99
C ILE A 95 21.47 -21.50 6.56
N GLY A 96 21.59 -21.07 7.82
CA GLY A 96 20.60 -20.23 8.47
C GLY A 96 20.40 -18.89 7.77
N VAL A 97 21.48 -18.23 7.34
CA VAL A 97 21.45 -16.97 6.59
C VAL A 97 20.77 -17.17 5.24
N VAL A 98 21.17 -18.19 4.47
CA VAL A 98 20.57 -18.47 3.16
C VAL A 98 19.07 -18.74 3.28
N LEU A 99 18.66 -19.58 4.24
CA LEU A 99 17.25 -19.87 4.48
C LEU A 99 16.47 -18.63 4.91
N SER A 100 17.05 -17.80 5.78
CA SER A 100 16.42 -16.56 6.26
C SER A 100 16.21 -15.57 5.12
N VAL A 101 17.22 -15.36 4.28
CA VAL A 101 17.13 -14.44 3.13
C VAL A 101 16.08 -14.92 2.13
N ILE A 102 16.06 -16.22 1.80
CA ILE A 102 15.05 -16.79 0.89
C ILE A 102 13.64 -16.65 1.48
N PHE A 103 13.45 -17.06 2.72
CA PHE A 103 12.14 -17.06 3.36
C PHE A 103 11.58 -15.64 3.52
N ILE A 104 12.38 -14.72 4.07
CA ILE A 104 11.96 -13.35 4.33
C ILE A 104 11.80 -12.57 3.03
N GLY A 105 12.68 -12.78 2.05
CA GLY A 105 12.53 -12.20 0.73
C GLY A 105 11.20 -12.60 0.07
N HIS A 106 10.82 -13.89 0.17
CA HIS A 106 9.53 -14.35 -0.36
C HIS A 106 8.33 -13.74 0.38
N LEU A 107 8.42 -13.61 1.70
CA LEU A 107 7.38 -12.92 2.49
C LEU A 107 7.25 -11.44 2.12
N HIS A 108 8.37 -10.77 1.88
CA HIS A 108 8.39 -9.37 1.43
C HIS A 108 7.70 -9.21 0.06
N ASP A 109 8.04 -10.04 -0.92
CA ASP A 109 7.43 -9.96 -2.25
C ASP A 109 5.93 -10.25 -2.21
N LYS A 110 5.52 -11.23 -1.40
CA LYS A 110 4.09 -11.53 -1.19
C LYS A 110 3.36 -10.35 -0.54
N LYS A 111 4.00 -9.67 0.42
CA LYS A 111 3.46 -8.46 1.04
C LYS A 111 3.31 -7.32 0.03
N GLU A 112 4.33 -7.05 -0.77
CA GLU A 112 4.30 -6.01 -1.82
C GLU A 112 3.18 -6.29 -2.84
N SER A 113 2.97 -7.56 -3.21
CA SER A 113 1.86 -7.96 -4.09
C SER A 113 0.48 -7.71 -3.47
N SER A 114 0.27 -8.10 -2.21
CA SER A 114 -1.01 -7.89 -1.53
C SER A 114 -1.31 -6.41 -1.29
N GLU A 115 -0.29 -5.58 -1.06
CA GLU A 115 -0.47 -4.13 -0.94
C GLU A 115 -0.90 -3.50 -2.28
N ASN A 116 -0.34 -3.94 -3.40
CA ASN A 116 -0.73 -3.46 -4.72
C ASN A 116 -2.16 -3.88 -5.10
N GLU A 117 -2.53 -5.13 -4.82
CA GLU A 117 -3.90 -5.64 -5.02
C GLU A 117 -4.91 -4.85 -4.17
N LEU A 118 -4.57 -4.55 -2.92
CA LEU A 118 -5.42 -3.75 -2.04
C LEU A 118 -5.63 -2.32 -2.58
N LEU A 119 -4.60 -1.72 -3.17
CA LEU A 119 -4.71 -0.39 -3.79
C LEU A 119 -5.62 -0.42 -5.01
N GLU A 120 -5.49 -1.43 -5.86
CA GLU A 120 -6.34 -1.63 -7.04
C GLU A 120 -7.80 -1.82 -6.65
N ILE A 121 -8.09 -2.71 -5.69
CA ILE A 121 -9.44 -2.94 -5.18
C ILE A 121 -10.03 -1.66 -4.57
N ASN A 122 -9.26 -0.90 -3.79
CA ASN A 122 -9.73 0.37 -3.23
C ASN A 122 -10.08 1.40 -4.31
N GLN A 123 -9.37 1.37 -5.43
CA GLN A 123 -9.64 2.28 -6.54
C GLN A 123 -10.92 1.86 -7.28
N ILE A 124 -11.08 0.56 -7.57
CA ILE A 124 -12.31 0.01 -8.16
C ILE A 124 -13.53 0.33 -7.27
N LEU A 125 -13.43 0.10 -5.96
CA LEU A 125 -14.51 0.40 -5.02
C LEU A 125 -14.87 1.88 -5.00
N LYS A 126 -13.91 2.78 -5.17
CA LYS A 126 -14.18 4.23 -5.25
C LYS A 126 -14.94 4.56 -6.54
N ASP A 127 -14.53 4.01 -7.67
CA ASP A 127 -15.16 4.26 -8.97
C ASP A 127 -16.59 3.68 -9.02
N ASP A 128 -16.80 2.49 -8.46
CA ASP A 128 -18.12 1.87 -8.30
C ASP A 128 -19.02 2.71 -7.39
N ASN A 129 -18.48 3.25 -6.29
CA ASN A 129 -19.23 4.10 -5.37
C ASN A 129 -19.66 5.39 -6.06
N ILE A 130 -18.76 6.06 -6.81
CA ILE A 130 -19.11 7.25 -7.61
C ILE A 130 -20.22 6.93 -8.62
N SER A 131 -20.13 5.78 -9.29
CA SER A 131 -21.11 5.35 -10.29
C SER A 131 -22.48 5.06 -9.67
N LEU A 132 -22.51 4.37 -8.52
CA LEU A 132 -23.73 4.11 -7.75
C LEU A 132 -24.34 5.39 -7.20
N GLU A 133 -23.51 6.31 -6.70
CA GLU A 133 -23.98 7.63 -6.28
C GLU A 133 -24.61 8.40 -7.43
N ALA A 134 -23.99 8.42 -8.62
CA ALA A 134 -24.56 9.06 -9.80
C ALA A 134 -25.91 8.44 -10.19
N ALA A 135 -25.99 7.10 -10.26
CA ALA A 135 -27.21 6.36 -10.62
C ALA A 135 -28.35 6.54 -9.61
N THR A 136 -28.04 6.85 -8.34
CA THR A 136 -29.04 7.03 -7.28
C THR A 136 -29.34 8.49 -6.95
N THR A 137 -28.57 9.44 -7.48
CA THR A 137 -28.72 10.89 -7.19
C THR A 137 -29.56 11.61 -8.24
N TYR A 138 -29.46 11.23 -9.51
CA TYR A 138 -30.14 11.91 -10.61
C TYR A 138 -31.30 11.09 -11.16
N ASP A 139 -32.31 11.76 -11.70
CA ASP A 139 -33.38 11.15 -12.49
C ASP A 139 -32.87 10.88 -13.91
N SER A 140 -33.02 9.66 -14.41
CA SER A 140 -32.40 9.22 -15.67
C SER A 140 -32.99 9.87 -16.93
N LEU A 141 -34.23 10.38 -16.86
CA LEU A 141 -34.91 11.01 -17.99
C LEU A 141 -34.58 12.51 -18.07
N THR A 142 -34.56 13.18 -16.92
CA THR A 142 -34.50 14.64 -16.82
C THR A 142 -33.14 15.18 -16.39
N GLY A 143 -32.25 14.34 -15.83
CA GLY A 143 -30.94 14.75 -15.32
C GLY A 143 -30.97 15.60 -14.04
N VAL A 144 -32.15 15.94 -13.53
CA VAL A 144 -32.32 16.67 -12.27
C VAL A 144 -32.09 15.76 -11.07
N LYS A 145 -31.74 16.33 -9.91
CA LYS A 145 -31.64 15.57 -8.65
C LYS A 145 -32.97 14.89 -8.34
N ASN A 146 -32.94 13.60 -8.08
CA ASN A 146 -34.14 12.85 -7.73
C ASN A 146 -34.54 13.07 -6.26
N ARG A 147 -35.68 12.50 -5.86
CA ARG A 147 -36.20 12.62 -4.49
C ARG A 147 -35.24 12.09 -3.41
N PHE A 148 -34.39 11.12 -3.73
CA PHE A 148 -33.42 10.56 -2.77
C PHE A 148 -32.28 11.54 -2.53
N ALA A 149 -31.78 12.21 -3.56
CA ALA A 149 -30.78 13.26 -3.44
C ALA A 149 -31.26 14.42 -2.56
N MET A 150 -32.51 14.89 -2.78
CA MET A 150 -33.11 15.93 -1.94
C MET A 150 -33.20 15.51 -0.46
N ARG A 151 -33.53 14.24 -0.18
CA ARG A 151 -33.59 13.72 1.20
C ARG A 151 -32.21 13.58 1.83
N ARG A 152 -31.20 13.14 1.08
CA ARG A 152 -29.81 12.99 1.56
C ARG A 152 -29.24 14.34 1.99
N GLU A 153 -29.60 15.41 1.31
CA GLU A 153 -29.15 16.76 1.60
C GLU A 153 -30.01 17.48 2.66
N TYR A 154 -31.01 16.81 3.25
CA TYR A 154 -31.91 17.44 4.23
C TYR A 154 -31.18 18.19 5.36
N ASP A 155 -30.10 17.63 5.89
CA ASP A 155 -29.35 18.26 6.97
C ASP A 155 -28.60 19.53 6.54
N SER A 156 -28.25 19.68 5.24
CA SER A 156 -27.64 20.93 4.74
C SER A 156 -28.67 22.06 4.66
N TYR A 157 -29.93 21.70 4.44
CA TYR A 157 -31.08 22.60 4.38
C TYR A 157 -31.67 22.89 5.76
N LYS A 158 -31.39 22.04 6.74
CA LYS A 158 -31.95 22.15 8.09
C LYS A 158 -31.49 23.45 8.77
N ASN A 159 -32.45 24.17 9.35
CA ASN A 159 -32.26 25.45 10.03
C ASN A 159 -31.79 26.62 9.13
N GLN A 160 -31.92 26.48 7.80
CA GLN A 160 -31.72 27.59 6.87
C GLN A 160 -33.07 28.19 6.46
N TYR A 161 -33.09 29.50 6.16
CA TYR A 161 -34.21 30.10 5.44
C TYR A 161 -34.18 29.63 3.99
N LEU A 162 -35.21 28.90 3.56
CA LEU A 162 -35.30 28.31 2.22
C LEU A 162 -36.51 28.84 1.48
N HIS A 163 -36.33 29.03 0.18
CA HIS A 163 -37.42 29.21 -0.76
C HIS A 163 -37.58 27.92 -1.56
N ALA A 164 -38.81 27.42 -1.66
CA ALA A 164 -39.14 26.22 -2.41
C ALA A 164 -40.16 26.57 -3.50
N MET A 165 -39.96 26.01 -4.69
CA MET A 165 -40.88 26.11 -5.81
C MET A 165 -41.28 24.70 -6.22
N ILE A 166 -42.58 24.47 -6.39
CA ILE A 166 -43.13 23.23 -6.95
C ILE A 166 -43.67 23.58 -8.32
N LEU A 167 -43.20 22.86 -9.33
CA LEU A 167 -43.55 23.03 -10.73
C LEU A 167 -44.29 21.79 -11.20
N ASP A 168 -45.33 21.97 -12.01
CA ASP A 168 -46.02 20.90 -12.73
C ASP A 168 -46.15 21.30 -14.20
N VAL A 169 -46.20 20.31 -15.10
CA VAL A 169 -46.32 20.57 -16.54
C VAL A 169 -47.79 20.56 -16.92
N ASP A 170 -48.33 21.72 -17.23
CA ASP A 170 -49.73 21.89 -17.61
C ASP A 170 -50.08 21.01 -18.82
N ASP A 171 -51.24 20.34 -18.75
CA ASP A 171 -51.82 19.49 -19.81
C ASP A 171 -50.86 18.41 -20.38
N PHE A 172 -49.86 17.95 -19.62
CA PHE A 172 -48.85 17.00 -20.10
C PHE A 172 -49.43 15.69 -20.68
N LYS A 173 -50.58 15.24 -20.13
CA LYS A 173 -51.29 14.07 -20.65
C LYS A 173 -51.74 14.26 -22.11
N SER A 174 -52.18 15.46 -22.47
CA SER A 174 -52.57 15.80 -23.85
C SER A 174 -51.38 15.68 -24.82
N VAL A 175 -50.18 16.07 -24.37
CA VAL A 175 -48.95 15.91 -25.15
C VAL A 175 -48.66 14.44 -25.43
N ASN A 176 -48.73 13.59 -24.39
CA ASN A 176 -48.54 12.14 -24.51
C ASN A 176 -49.59 11.49 -25.41
N ASP A 177 -50.86 11.83 -25.22
CA ASP A 177 -51.97 11.20 -25.93
C ASP A 177 -51.98 11.56 -27.43
N ASN A 178 -51.57 12.78 -27.79
CA ASN A 178 -51.56 13.26 -29.18
C ASN A 178 -50.25 12.98 -29.94
N ASN A 179 -49.10 12.97 -29.25
CA ASN A 179 -47.77 12.90 -29.87
C ASN A 179 -46.95 11.68 -29.43
N GLY A 180 -47.50 10.83 -28.56
CA GLY A 180 -46.85 9.65 -28.02
C GLY A 180 -45.88 9.93 -26.88
N HIS A 181 -45.59 8.88 -26.09
CA HIS A 181 -44.74 8.96 -24.90
C HIS A 181 -43.31 9.44 -25.19
N MET A 182 -42.73 9.08 -26.34
CA MET A 182 -41.39 9.55 -26.73
C MET A 182 -41.31 11.08 -26.80
N THR A 183 -42.40 11.73 -27.25
CA THR A 183 -42.48 13.19 -27.29
C THR A 183 -42.62 13.77 -25.88
N GLY A 184 -43.39 13.12 -25.01
CA GLY A 184 -43.48 13.50 -23.59
C GLY A 184 -42.13 13.41 -22.88
N ASP A 185 -41.38 12.33 -23.09
CA ASP A 185 -40.04 12.13 -22.56
C ASP A 185 -39.07 13.22 -23.03
N TYR A 186 -39.14 13.60 -24.31
CA TYR A 186 -38.36 14.71 -24.86
C TYR A 186 -38.70 16.06 -24.20
N VAL A 187 -39.99 16.33 -23.97
CA VAL A 187 -40.44 17.54 -23.27
C VAL A 187 -39.91 17.56 -21.82
N LEU A 188 -40.04 16.45 -21.08
CA LEU A 188 -39.53 16.35 -19.71
C LEU A 188 -38.02 16.52 -19.64
N SER A 189 -37.28 15.89 -20.56
CA SER A 189 -35.82 16.05 -20.66
C SER A 189 -35.42 17.50 -20.96
N SER A 190 -36.15 18.17 -21.86
CA SER A 190 -35.94 19.58 -22.20
C SER A 190 -36.17 20.50 -21.00
N ILE A 191 -37.24 20.26 -20.23
CA ILE A 191 -37.53 21.00 -19.00
C ILE A 191 -36.44 20.76 -17.95
N GLY A 192 -36.02 19.51 -17.75
CA GLY A 192 -34.92 19.15 -16.86
C GLY A 192 -33.64 19.93 -17.16
N ASN A 193 -33.26 20.01 -18.44
CA ASN A 193 -32.10 20.79 -18.91
C ASN A 193 -32.22 22.30 -18.66
N CYS A 194 -33.43 22.85 -18.52
CA CYS A 194 -33.63 24.25 -18.14
C CYS A 194 -33.50 24.49 -16.63
N LEU A 195 -33.57 23.44 -15.82
CA LEU A 195 -33.51 23.49 -14.35
C LEU A 195 -32.13 23.14 -13.77
N THR A 196 -31.26 22.52 -14.57
CA THR A 196 -29.86 22.19 -14.22
C THR A 196 -28.88 23.22 -14.76
#